data_AF-A0A943L564-F1
#
_entry.id   AF-A0A943L564-F1
#
_cell.length_a   1.000
_cell.length_b   1.000
_cell.length_c   1.000
_cell.angle_alpha   90.00
_cell.angle_beta   90.00
_cell.angle_gamma   90.00
#
_symmetry.space_group_name_H-M   'P 1'
#
loop_
_entity.id
_entity.type
_entity.pdbx_description
1 polymer ?
#
loop_
_entity_poly.entity_id
_entity_poly.type
_entity_poly.pdbx_seq_one_letter_code
_entity_poly.pdbx_strand_id
1 'polypeptide(L)'
;GSKINIAPLPVKFNGQTSIAFGAPSVIVMNKNSENKSTAKAFLEFFISAQSGYADDLGGMSPNKEDLTAEQKEMFEKNNIVLTSSTETPEIDSKYAAITNEVGVGRLTDVLQKVINIGLYPNENESYIDYVNSLEAKWEAAAKANE
;
A
#
# COMPACT_ATOMS: atom_id res chain seq x y z
N GLY A 1 -3.68 -30.53 -2.87
CA GLY A 1 -2.82 -29.33 -2.74
C GLY A 1 -3.47 -28.20 -3.49
N SER A 2 -3.50 -26.99 -2.90
CA SER A 2 -3.93 -25.77 -3.60
C SER A 2 -3.11 -25.60 -4.89
N LYS A 3 -3.78 -25.32 -6.01
CA LYS A 3 -3.13 -25.03 -7.30
C LYS A 3 -2.84 -23.53 -7.49
N ILE A 4 -3.18 -22.71 -6.49
CA ILE A 4 -3.05 -21.25 -6.52
C ILE A 4 -2.16 -20.84 -5.35
N ASN A 5 -1.06 -20.17 -5.67
CA ASN A 5 -0.13 -19.60 -4.70
C ASN A 5 0.14 -18.15 -5.07
N ILE A 6 0.43 -17.33 -4.06
CA ILE A 6 0.85 -15.94 -4.23
C ILE A 6 2.37 -15.91 -4.18
N ALA A 7 3.01 -15.38 -5.23
CA ALA A 7 4.44 -15.10 -5.24
C ALA A 7 4.66 -13.61 -4.91
N PRO A 8 5.76 -13.26 -4.23
CA PRO A 8 6.13 -11.86 -4.07
C PRO A 8 6.46 -11.22 -5.42
N LEU A 9 6.45 -9.88 -5.47
CA LEU A 9 6.90 -9.15 -6.66
C LEU A 9 8.33 -9.57 -7.02
N PRO A 10 8.65 -9.80 -8.30
CA PRO A 10 9.94 -10.35 -8.74
C PRO A 10 11.06 -9.30 -8.76
N VAL A 11 11.15 -8.47 -7.73
CA VAL A 11 12.13 -7.39 -7.60
C VAL A 11 12.80 -7.48 -6.24
N LYS A 12 14.12 -7.40 -6.25
CA LYS A 12 14.94 -7.34 -5.03
C LYS A 12 15.43 -5.91 -4.81
N PHE A 13 15.38 -5.47 -3.56
CA PHE A 13 16.03 -4.25 -3.10
C PHE A 13 17.12 -4.64 -2.11
N ASN A 14 18.36 -4.21 -2.35
CA ASN A 14 19.53 -4.59 -1.56
C ASN A 14 19.67 -6.12 -1.34
N GLY A 15 19.37 -6.91 -2.38
CA GLY A 15 19.49 -8.38 -2.35
C GLY A 15 18.33 -9.12 -1.66
N GLN A 16 17.39 -8.41 -1.04
CA GLN A 16 16.20 -8.97 -0.39
C GLN A 16 14.93 -8.71 -1.19
N THR A 17 13.98 -9.63 -1.13
CA THR A 17 12.66 -9.44 -1.72
C THR A 17 11.89 -8.39 -0.94
N SER A 18 11.18 -7.50 -1.63
CA SER A 18 10.29 -6.52 -0.97
C SER A 18 8.86 -7.02 -1.01
N ILE A 19 8.17 -6.97 0.13
CA ILE A 19 6.79 -7.42 0.27
C ILE A 19 5.96 -6.26 0.82
N ALA A 20 4.95 -5.84 0.06
CA ALA A 20 4.00 -4.82 0.49
C ALA A 20 2.98 -5.41 1.46
N PHE A 21 2.84 -4.79 2.62
CA PHE A 21 1.91 -5.17 3.67
C PHE A 21 0.95 -4.03 3.98
N GLY A 22 -0.34 -4.28 3.77
CA GLY A 22 -1.37 -3.27 3.90
C GLY A 22 -2.70 -3.87 4.28
N ALA A 23 -3.50 -3.11 5.04
CA ALA A 23 -4.89 -3.45 5.24
C ALA A 23 -5.71 -2.91 4.05
N PRO A 24 -6.54 -3.74 3.39
CA PRO A 24 -7.39 -3.26 2.28
C PRO A 24 -8.45 -2.27 2.76
N SER A 25 -8.83 -2.36 4.03
CA SER A 25 -9.73 -1.42 4.72
C SER A 25 -9.41 -1.40 6.20
N VAL A 26 -9.82 -0.34 6.89
CA VAL A 26 -9.67 -0.20 8.34
C VAL A 26 -11.05 -0.03 8.98
N ILE A 27 -11.22 -0.62 10.17
CA ILE A 27 -12.42 -0.41 11.00
C ILE A 27 -12.13 0.74 11.96
N VAL A 28 -13.01 1.72 11.98
CA VAL A 28 -12.86 2.93 12.81
C VAL A 28 -14.05 3.04 13.75
N MET A 29 -13.77 3.39 15.02
CA MET A 29 -14.83 3.72 15.97
C MET A 29 -15.28 5.16 15.79
N ASN A 30 -16.59 5.38 15.70
CA ASN A 30 -17.16 6.72 15.66
C ASN A 30 -16.91 7.45 16.99
N LYS A 31 -16.21 8.58 16.95
CA LYS A 31 -15.93 9.43 18.13
C LYS A 31 -17.20 9.88 18.88
N ASN A 32 -18.32 9.97 18.17
CA ASN A 32 -19.62 10.38 18.72
C ASN A 32 -20.47 9.20 19.21
N SER A 33 -20.00 7.95 19.13
CA SER A 33 -20.73 6.79 19.62
C SER A 33 -21.00 6.88 21.13
N GLU A 34 -22.20 6.53 21.55
CA GLU A 34 -22.56 6.38 22.97
C GLU A 34 -22.03 5.06 23.56
N ASN A 35 -21.81 4.05 22.72
CA ASN A 35 -21.39 2.70 23.11
C ASN A 35 -19.89 2.45 22.89
N LYS A 36 -19.03 3.41 23.26
CA LYS A 36 -17.58 3.33 22.98
C LYS A 36 -16.91 2.08 23.58
N SER A 37 -17.29 1.69 24.80
CA SER A 37 -16.71 0.53 25.46
C SER A 37 -17.04 -0.78 24.74
N THR A 38 -18.31 -0.97 24.35
CA THR A 38 -18.75 -2.15 23.59
C THR A 38 -18.11 -2.17 22.19
N ALA A 39 -18.06 -1.03 21.51
CA ALA A 39 -17.41 -0.94 20.20
C ALA A 39 -15.91 -1.28 20.28
N LYS A 40 -15.22 -0.82 21.32
CA LYS A 40 -13.81 -1.15 21.57
C LYS A 40 -13.63 -2.64 21.84
N ALA A 41 -14.44 -3.23 22.73
CA ALA A 41 -14.36 -4.65 23.05
C ALA A 41 -14.62 -5.54 21.81
N PHE A 42 -15.58 -5.16 20.97
CA PHE A 42 -15.82 -5.84 19.70
C PHE A 42 -14.62 -5.73 18.76
N LEU A 43 -14.05 -4.53 18.59
CA LEU A 43 -12.89 -4.32 17.72
C LEU A 43 -11.69 -5.15 18.18
N GLU A 44 -11.41 -5.16 19.50
CA GLU A 44 -10.33 -5.95 20.09
C GLU A 44 -10.52 -7.46 19.86
N PHE A 45 -11.75 -7.97 20.06
CA PHE A 45 -12.07 -9.35 19.71
C PHE A 45 -11.88 -9.62 18.21
N PHE A 46 -12.45 -8.76 17.35
CA PHE A 46 -12.48 -8.94 15.91
C PHE A 46 -11.08 -8.95 15.26
N ILE A 47 -10.13 -8.17 15.78
CA ILE A 47 -8.76 -8.15 15.24
C ILE A 47 -7.84 -9.21 15.87
N SER A 48 -8.29 -9.89 16.93
CA SER A 48 -7.51 -10.94 17.57
C SER A 48 -7.55 -12.24 16.78
N ALA A 49 -6.56 -13.11 17.01
CA ALA A 49 -6.58 -14.49 16.49
C ALA A 49 -7.84 -15.27 16.88
N GLN A 50 -8.47 -14.95 18.01
CA GLN A 50 -9.66 -15.65 18.49
C GLN A 50 -10.86 -15.50 17.54
N SER A 51 -10.94 -14.38 16.80
CA SER A 51 -12.04 -14.16 15.86
C SER A 51 -11.98 -15.08 14.63
N GLY A 52 -10.79 -15.56 14.26
CA GLY A 52 -10.54 -16.28 13.00
C GLY A 52 -10.65 -15.43 11.73
N TYR A 53 -11.05 -14.15 11.82
CA TYR A 53 -11.41 -13.35 10.64
C TYR A 53 -10.27 -13.19 9.63
N ALA A 54 -9.05 -12.93 10.11
CA ALA A 54 -7.89 -12.78 9.24
C ALA A 54 -7.55 -14.09 8.52
N ASP A 55 -7.55 -15.21 9.25
CA ASP A 55 -7.19 -16.53 8.72
C ASP A 55 -8.22 -17.03 7.70
N ASP A 56 -9.51 -16.84 7.96
CA ASP A 56 -10.61 -17.20 7.06
C ASP A 56 -10.52 -16.50 5.70
N LEU A 57 -9.88 -15.32 5.65
CA LEU A 57 -9.64 -14.55 4.43
C LEU A 57 -8.23 -14.76 3.84
N GLY A 58 -7.43 -15.67 4.40
CA GLY A 58 -6.04 -15.88 4.01
C GLY A 58 -5.14 -14.67 4.29
N GLY A 59 -5.53 -13.83 5.24
CA GLY A 59 -4.82 -12.64 5.68
C GLY A 59 -3.86 -12.92 6.84
N MET A 60 -3.49 -11.86 7.55
CA MET A 60 -2.66 -11.93 8.76
C MET A 60 -3.26 -11.05 9.85
N SER A 61 -3.05 -11.44 11.11
CA SER A 61 -3.45 -10.61 12.24
C SER A 61 -2.72 -9.26 12.21
N PRO A 62 -3.41 -8.14 12.47
CA PRO A 62 -2.75 -6.86 12.68
C PRO A 62 -1.98 -6.80 14.01
N ASN A 63 -2.20 -7.75 14.93
CA ASN A 63 -1.43 -7.88 16.15
C ASN A 63 -0.17 -8.73 15.91
N LYS A 64 1.00 -8.13 16.15
CA LYS A 64 2.31 -8.78 15.92
C LYS A 64 2.54 -10.01 16.79
N GLU A 65 1.94 -10.03 17.98
CA GLU A 65 2.09 -11.15 18.92
C GLU A 65 1.42 -12.42 18.40
N ASP A 66 0.31 -12.24 17.67
CA ASP A 66 -0.53 -13.29 17.09
C ASP A 66 0.05 -13.87 15.78
N LEU A 67 1.16 -13.32 15.27
CA LEU A 67 1.79 -13.84 14.05
C LEU A 67 2.38 -15.25 14.27
N THR A 68 2.19 -16.11 13.27
CA THR A 68 2.81 -17.44 13.22
C THR A 68 4.33 -17.34 13.10
N ALA A 69 5.05 -18.43 13.39
CA ALA A 69 6.51 -18.48 13.22
C ALA A 69 6.93 -18.19 11.77
N GLU A 70 6.20 -18.73 10.79
CA GLU A 70 6.45 -18.50 9.36
C GLU A 70 6.21 -17.03 8.97
N GLN A 71 5.17 -16.40 9.50
CA GLN A 71 4.89 -14.98 9.28
C GLN A 71 5.99 -14.11 9.90
N LYS A 72 6.45 -14.44 11.12
CA LYS A 72 7.57 -13.73 11.77
C LYS A 72 8.86 -13.86 10.96
N GLU A 73 9.20 -15.06 10.51
CA GLU A 73 10.37 -15.32 9.67
C GLU A 73 10.30 -14.56 8.33
N MET A 74 9.12 -14.46 7.72
CA MET A 74 8.90 -13.65 6.53
C MET A 74 9.19 -12.16 6.77
N PHE A 75 8.81 -11.62 7.93
CA PHE A 75 9.13 -10.24 8.31
C PHE A 75 10.62 -10.02 8.55
N GLU A 76 11.35 -11.02 9.04
CA GLU A 76 12.79 -10.93 9.31
C GLU A 76 13.65 -11.06 8.03
N LYS A 77 13.22 -11.86 7.05
CA LYS A 77 14.01 -12.19 5.86
C LYS A 77 13.76 -11.31 4.64
N ASN A 78 12.75 -10.45 4.69
CA ASN A 78 12.31 -9.64 3.56
C ASN A 78 12.25 -8.16 3.95
N ASN A 79 12.32 -7.29 2.93
CA ASN A 79 12.03 -5.87 3.13
C ASN A 79 10.51 -5.69 3.21
N ILE A 80 10.00 -5.51 4.42
CA ILE A 80 8.58 -5.25 4.65
C ILE A 80 8.28 -3.78 4.37
N VAL A 81 7.42 -3.53 3.39
CA VAL A 81 6.93 -2.19 3.05
C VAL A 81 5.51 -2.05 3.57
N LEU A 82 5.31 -1.33 4.68
CA LEU A 82 3.97 -1.03 5.17
C LEU A 82 3.31 0.02 4.27
N THR A 83 2.09 -0.24 3.80
CA THR A 83 1.39 0.68 2.89
C THR A 83 0.64 1.80 3.63
N SER A 84 0.62 1.77 4.96
CA SER A 84 0.09 2.87 5.77
C SER A 84 1.13 3.98 5.88
N SER A 85 0.74 5.22 5.59
CA SER A 85 1.61 6.38 5.84
C SER A 85 1.97 6.47 7.33
N THR A 86 3.24 6.72 7.61
CA THR A 86 3.75 7.04 8.95
C THR A 86 3.97 8.54 9.14
N GLU A 87 3.66 9.32 8.10
CA GLU A 87 3.88 10.77 8.08
C GLU A 87 2.76 11.53 8.81
N THR A 88 3.02 12.81 9.06
CA THR A 88 2.02 13.71 9.66
C THR A 88 0.91 14.05 8.65
N PRO A 89 -0.31 14.40 9.11
CA PRO A 89 -1.39 14.86 8.21
C PRO A 89 -0.98 16.03 7.31
N GLU A 90 -0.12 16.92 7.80
CA GLU A 90 0.42 18.05 7.06
C GLU A 90 1.32 17.58 5.90
N ILE A 91 2.23 16.64 6.17
CA ILE A 91 3.11 16.05 5.15
C ILE A 91 2.30 15.23 4.14
N ASP A 92 1.35 14.41 4.60
CA ASP A 92 0.45 13.65 3.74
C ASP A 92 -0.34 14.57 2.80
N SER A 93 -0.86 15.68 3.33
CA SER A 93 -1.60 16.67 2.52
C SER A 93 -0.71 17.33 1.47
N LYS A 94 0.54 17.65 1.83
CA LYS A 94 1.53 18.21 0.89
C LYS A 94 1.84 17.22 -0.24
N TYR A 95 2.12 15.95 0.07
CA TYR A 95 2.37 14.95 -0.97
C TYR A 95 1.12 14.62 -1.79
N ALA A 96 -0.07 14.66 -1.20
CA ALA A 96 -1.32 14.53 -1.94
C ALA A 96 -1.49 15.69 -2.95
N ALA A 97 -1.13 16.92 -2.59
CA ALA A 97 -1.18 18.06 -3.51
C ALA A 97 -0.20 17.86 -4.67
N ILE A 98 1.06 17.54 -4.38
CA ILE A 98 2.10 17.28 -5.38
C ILE A 98 1.68 16.14 -6.33
N THR A 99 1.26 15.00 -5.79
CA THR A 99 0.88 13.83 -6.61
C THR A 99 -0.32 14.14 -7.51
N ASN A 100 -1.29 14.93 -7.04
CA ASN A 100 -2.43 15.36 -7.86
C ASN A 100 -2.00 16.33 -8.97
N GLU A 101 -1.12 17.28 -8.69
CA GLU A 101 -0.60 18.24 -9.68
C GLU A 101 0.18 17.54 -10.80
N VAL A 102 1.00 16.55 -10.45
CA VAL A 102 1.75 15.73 -11.40
C VAL A 102 0.82 14.81 -12.21
N GLY A 103 -0.36 14.49 -11.69
CA GLY A 103 -1.31 13.55 -12.28
C GLY A 103 -1.04 12.08 -11.93
N VAL A 104 -0.34 11.83 -10.82
CA VAL A 104 0.00 10.48 -10.32
C VAL A 104 -0.74 10.11 -9.04
N GLY A 105 -1.56 11.01 -8.48
CA GLY A 105 -2.36 10.76 -7.27
C GLY A 105 -3.39 9.64 -7.44
N ARG A 106 -3.85 9.40 -8.67
CA ARG A 106 -4.60 8.19 -9.04
C ARG A 106 -3.80 7.39 -10.05
N LEU A 107 -3.31 6.22 -9.60
CA LEU A 107 -2.46 5.37 -10.43
C LEU A 107 -3.17 4.81 -11.67
N THR A 108 -4.50 4.79 -11.72
CA THR A 108 -5.25 4.23 -12.85
C THR A 108 -4.86 4.85 -14.19
N ASP A 109 -4.78 6.17 -14.27
CA ASP A 109 -4.49 6.86 -15.52
C ASP A 109 -3.03 6.64 -15.96
N VAL A 110 -2.12 6.70 -14.99
CA VAL A 110 -0.68 6.45 -15.20
C VAL A 110 -0.45 5.01 -15.67
N LEU A 111 -1.06 4.03 -15.00
CA LEU A 111 -0.93 2.61 -15.35
C LEU A 111 -1.53 2.34 -16.72
N GLN A 112 -2.70 2.91 -17.03
CA GLN A 112 -3.30 2.77 -18.35
C GLN A 112 -2.40 3.36 -19.44
N LYS A 113 -1.76 4.51 -19.17
CA LYS A 113 -0.81 5.12 -20.11
C LYS A 113 0.42 4.23 -20.32
N VAL A 114 1.00 3.66 -19.26
CA VAL A 114 2.13 2.71 -19.36
C VAL A 114 1.74 1.46 -20.15
N ILE A 115 0.55 0.91 -19.90
CA ILE A 115 0.00 -0.21 -20.68
C ILE A 115 -0.12 0.16 -22.17
N ASN A 116 -0.67 1.34 -22.48
CA ASN A 116 -0.82 1.78 -23.87
C ASN A 116 0.53 2.00 -24.58
N ILE A 117 1.55 2.53 -23.88
CA ILE A 117 2.91 2.63 -24.40
C ILE A 117 3.44 1.25 -24.78
N GLY A 118 3.24 0.25 -23.92
CA GLY A 118 3.68 -1.13 -24.17
C GLY A 118 2.93 -1.83 -25.30
N LEU A 119 1.61 -1.61 -25.40
CA LEU A 119 0.75 -2.24 -26.41
C LEU A 119 0.83 -1.56 -27.78
N TYR A 120 0.98 -0.24 -27.81
CA TYR A 120 0.94 0.60 -29.01
C TYR A 120 2.15 1.54 -29.09
N PRO A 121 3.38 0.99 -29.21
CA PRO A 121 4.62 1.78 -29.13
C PRO A 121 4.80 2.76 -30.30
N ASN A 122 4.14 2.55 -31.44
CA ASN A 122 4.19 3.47 -32.59
C ASN A 122 3.17 4.62 -32.49
N GLU A 123 2.24 4.55 -31.53
CA GLU A 123 1.17 5.53 -31.33
C GLU A 123 1.38 6.35 -30.06
N ASN A 124 2.47 6.09 -29.33
CA ASN A 124 2.78 6.71 -28.05
C ASN A 124 4.24 7.15 -27.98
N GLU A 125 4.54 8.01 -27.01
CA GLU A 125 5.92 8.30 -26.63
C GLU A 125 6.62 7.07 -26.03
N SER A 126 7.94 7.09 -25.95
CA SER A 126 8.66 5.98 -25.31
C SER A 126 8.39 5.97 -23.80
N TYR A 127 8.54 4.80 -23.18
CA TYR A 127 8.42 4.68 -21.72
C TYR A 127 9.37 5.63 -20.98
N ILE A 128 10.61 5.77 -21.48
CA ILE A 128 11.62 6.65 -20.89
C ILE A 128 11.19 8.11 -21.00
N ASP A 129 10.69 8.55 -22.16
CA ASP A 129 10.22 9.93 -22.33
C ASP A 129 9.03 10.24 -21.42
N TYR A 130 8.10 9.29 -21.28
CA TYR A 130 6.97 9.42 -20.39
C TYR A 130 7.40 9.55 -18.92
N VAL A 131 8.33 8.70 -18.46
CA VAL A 131 8.87 8.76 -17.09
C VAL A 131 9.61 10.08 -16.86
N ASN A 132 10.49 10.50 -17.78
CA ASN A 132 11.21 11.77 -17.67
C ASN A 132 10.25 12.97 -17.59
N SER A 133 9.14 12.93 -18.33
CA SER A 133 8.08 13.95 -18.24
C SER A 133 7.40 13.97 -16.87
N LEU A 134 7.12 12.80 -16.27
CA LEU A 134 6.58 12.72 -14.92
C LEU A 134 7.59 13.23 -13.87
N GLU A 135 8.87 12.89 -14.00
CA GLU A 135 9.94 13.39 -13.12
C GLU A 135 10.07 14.92 -13.18
N ALA A 136 10.06 15.50 -14.38
CA ALA A 136 10.12 16.95 -14.55
C ALA A 136 8.90 17.67 -13.91
N LYS A 137 7.70 17.10 -14.07
CA LYS A 137 6.48 17.60 -13.40
C LYS A 137 6.59 17.48 -11.88
N TRP A 138 7.12 16.36 -11.40
CA TRP A 138 7.32 16.14 -9.96
C TRP A 138 8.27 17.16 -9.36
N GLU A 139 9.41 17.40 -9.99
CA GLU A 139 10.37 18.41 -9.52
C GLU A 139 9.76 19.81 -9.47
N ALA A 140 8.97 20.18 -10.48
CA ALA A 140 8.28 21.48 -10.52
C ALA A 140 7.23 21.59 -9.41
N ALA A 141 6.37 20.58 -9.25
CA ALA A 141 5.34 20.54 -8.23
C ALA A 141 5.94 20.51 -6.82
N ALA A 142 7.01 19.74 -6.59
CA ALA A 142 7.70 19.69 -5.32
C ALA A 142 8.24 21.07 -4.91
N LYS A 143 8.91 21.79 -5.83
CA LYS A 143 9.41 23.16 -5.60
C LYS A 143 8.29 24.17 -5.34
N ALA A 144 7.16 24.04 -6.02
CA ALA A 144 6.01 24.94 -5.83
C ALA A 144 5.32 24.74 -4.47
N ASN A 145 5.51 23.57 -3.85
CA ASN A 145 4.92 23.19 -2.57
C ASN A 145 5.95 23.14 -1.42
N GLU A 146 7.19 23.62 -1.62
CA GLU A 146 8.18 23.87 -0.56
C GLU A 146 7.78 25.03 0.35
#